data_AF-A0ABD4AIM8-F1
#
_entry.id   AF-A0ABD4AIM8-F1
#
_cell.length_a   1.000
_cell.length_b   1.000
_cell.length_c   1.000
_cell.angle_alpha   90.00
_cell.angle_beta   90.00
_cell.angle_gamma   90.00
#
_symmetry.space_group_name_H-M   'P 1'
#
loop_
_entity.id
_entity.type
_entity.pdbx_description
1 polymer ?
#
loop_
_entity_poly.entity_id
_entity_poly.type
_entity_poly.pdbx_seq_one_letter_code
_entity_poly.pdbx_strand_id
1 'polypeptide(L)'
;MEWLGGETHGLHQRLQALSTFFERYLILQSLPLDPSVFLAQTTQVPEFHRTACPDSPWGISANNLIHAFLQFVLLRHFSQIGKNDNAVLMQGYHNPVRRMSKAGLPKRGESVYSPLPYGYIDQLRQMLAAGPHFRDWQWAHGALGSKIGHMGASAPDWLDVTEDEIDRDDPDCVWRIRKLSRNYRGGQVLQMWSPVRWVALLVKLILPLRTSQVRVLDSGEADTWRYAAGRWERNSSEIAEGSESRPLQQGVFRRDYDRNNNENALAILYINTNKTADVSKSGPEKGYLLPWTHGGALHQNVFYWIEKLRNWQEKYNPISRRTSWAELDRRHIIAKTDFQLARYPDACFLFRLPEYPTARMRNFPLQDQALNSCWFYLLKAFESR
;
A
#
# COMPACT_ATOMS: atom_id res chain seq x y z
N MET A 1 24.82 -0.04 9.44
CA MET A 1 23.81 -0.81 8.67
C MET A 1 24.32 -2.17 8.17
N GLU A 2 25.56 -2.60 8.49
CA GLU A 2 26.15 -3.87 8.01
C GLU A 2 25.30 -5.11 8.32
N TRP A 3 24.72 -5.20 9.53
CA TRP A 3 23.85 -6.33 9.91
C TRP A 3 22.64 -6.52 8.97
N LEU A 4 22.11 -5.42 8.42
CA LEU A 4 20.99 -5.47 7.48
C LEU A 4 21.45 -5.64 6.02
N GLY A 5 22.73 -5.44 5.72
CA GLY A 5 23.27 -5.46 4.36
C GLY A 5 23.25 -6.83 3.68
N GLY A 6 23.29 -7.92 4.46
CA GLY A 6 23.20 -9.30 3.94
C GLY A 6 21.79 -9.91 3.98
N GLU A 7 20.81 -9.20 4.53
CA GLU A 7 19.49 -9.76 4.83
C GLU A 7 18.50 -9.49 3.69
N THR A 8 17.99 -10.54 3.07
CA THR A 8 17.07 -10.45 1.91
C THR A 8 15.59 -10.50 2.30
N HIS A 9 15.27 -10.81 3.56
CA HIS A 9 13.90 -11.00 4.03
C HIS A 9 13.63 -10.33 5.38
N GLY A 10 12.35 -10.00 5.64
CA GLY A 10 11.92 -9.52 6.95
C GLY A 10 12.47 -8.14 7.36
N LEU A 11 12.96 -7.34 6.39
CA LEU A 11 13.58 -6.03 6.65
C LEU A 11 12.68 -5.12 7.51
N HIS A 12 11.40 -5.03 7.17
CA HIS A 12 10.42 -4.26 7.95
C HIS A 12 10.37 -4.69 9.43
N GLN A 13 10.34 -6.00 9.69
CA GLN A 13 10.29 -6.55 11.05
C GLN A 13 11.60 -6.27 11.79
N ARG A 14 12.75 -6.38 11.13
CA ARG A 14 14.06 -6.03 11.72
C ARG A 14 14.13 -4.56 12.09
N LEU A 15 13.73 -3.67 11.18
CA LEU A 15 13.70 -2.23 11.44
C LEU A 15 12.74 -1.86 12.59
N GLN A 16 11.57 -2.49 12.65
CA GLN A 16 10.62 -2.27 13.74
C GLN A 16 11.18 -2.74 15.10
N ALA A 17 11.84 -3.90 15.13
CA ALA A 17 12.49 -4.41 16.33
C ALA A 17 13.64 -3.48 16.78
N LEU A 18 14.48 -3.01 15.84
CA LEU A 18 15.56 -2.05 16.11
C LEU A 18 15.04 -0.71 16.63
N SER A 19 14.02 -0.13 16.02
CA SER A 19 13.38 1.10 16.52
C SER A 19 12.84 0.90 17.94
N THR A 20 12.19 -0.24 18.21
CA THR A 20 11.75 -0.59 19.57
C THR A 20 12.93 -0.69 20.55
N PHE A 21 14.05 -1.28 20.14
CA PHE A 21 15.25 -1.40 20.97
C PHE A 21 15.93 -0.05 21.24
N PHE A 22 16.19 0.76 20.22
CA PHE A 22 16.87 2.04 20.41
C PHE A 22 15.98 3.04 21.13
N GLU A 23 14.73 3.23 20.69
CA GLU A 23 13.86 4.27 21.22
C GLU A 23 13.28 3.87 22.57
N ARG A 24 12.62 2.71 22.65
CA ARG A 24 11.85 2.35 23.85
C ARG A 24 12.67 1.69 24.94
N TYR A 25 13.73 0.99 24.57
CA TYR A 25 14.56 0.30 25.54
C TYR A 25 15.79 1.11 25.91
N LEU A 26 16.68 1.47 24.97
CA LEU A 26 17.89 2.21 25.33
C LEU A 26 17.61 3.64 25.77
N ILE A 27 16.91 4.43 24.95
CA ILE A 27 16.69 5.87 25.21
C ILE A 27 15.71 6.08 26.36
N LEU A 28 14.49 5.52 26.28
CA LEU A 28 13.47 5.76 27.31
C LEU A 28 13.85 5.19 28.68
N GLN A 29 14.63 4.10 28.75
CA GLN A 29 15.10 3.55 30.03
C GLN A 29 16.46 4.14 30.46
N SER A 30 17.01 5.11 29.72
CA SER A 30 18.29 5.75 30.00
C SER A 30 19.45 4.76 30.18
N LEU A 31 19.50 3.71 29.34
CA LEU A 31 20.54 2.68 29.39
C LEU A 31 21.82 3.14 28.68
N PRO A 32 22.97 2.51 28.97
CA PRO A 32 24.22 2.83 28.30
C PRO A 32 24.12 2.70 26.77
N LEU A 33 24.51 3.76 26.06
CA LEU A 33 24.55 3.79 24.60
C LEU A 33 25.87 3.26 24.03
N ASP A 34 26.92 3.24 24.84
CA ASP A 34 28.20 2.64 24.48
C ASP A 34 28.06 1.10 24.47
N PRO A 35 28.26 0.43 23.32
CA PRO A 35 28.14 -1.02 23.23
C PRO A 35 29.08 -1.77 24.17
N SER A 36 30.27 -1.23 24.46
CA SER A 36 31.24 -1.87 25.37
C SER A 36 30.73 -1.91 26.81
N VAL A 37 30.08 -0.83 27.25
CA VAL A 37 29.45 -0.75 28.57
C VAL A 37 28.17 -1.60 28.59
N PHE A 38 27.34 -1.47 27.56
CA PHE A 38 26.05 -2.17 27.51
C PHE A 38 26.19 -3.70 27.49
N LEU A 39 27.19 -4.24 26.78
CA LEU A 39 27.42 -5.67 26.63
C LEU A 39 28.32 -6.27 27.72
N ALA A 40 28.91 -5.45 28.60
CA ALA A 40 29.74 -5.93 29.70
C ALA A 40 28.92 -6.80 30.67
N GLN A 41 29.51 -7.89 31.14
CA GLN A 41 28.91 -8.79 32.14
C GLN A 41 28.66 -8.10 33.49
N THR A 42 29.39 -7.02 33.77
CA THR A 42 29.22 -6.19 34.96
C THR A 42 27.99 -5.29 34.89
N THR A 43 27.48 -5.01 33.70
CA THR A 43 26.35 -4.12 33.50
C THR A 43 25.05 -4.89 33.64
N GLN A 44 24.25 -4.53 34.65
CA GLN A 44 22.90 -5.04 34.84
C GLN A 44 21.91 -4.18 34.07
N VAL A 45 21.15 -4.82 33.17
CA VAL A 45 20.12 -4.16 32.36
C VAL A 45 18.78 -4.87 32.52
N PRO A 46 17.65 -4.15 32.46
CA PRO A 46 16.32 -4.75 32.61
C PRO A 46 15.99 -5.72 31.46
N GLU A 47 15.03 -6.63 31.63
CA GLU A 47 14.69 -7.57 30.56
C GLU A 47 14.03 -6.84 29.37
N PHE A 48 14.66 -6.90 28.19
CA PHE A 48 14.20 -6.20 26.98
C PHE A 48 12.73 -6.47 26.64
N HIS A 49 12.33 -7.75 26.62
CA HIS A 49 10.96 -8.12 26.26
C HIS A 49 9.92 -7.48 27.18
N ARG A 50 10.09 -7.61 28.51
CA ARG A 50 9.15 -7.06 29.49
C ARG A 50 9.09 -5.53 29.47
N THR A 51 10.21 -4.90 29.15
CA THR A 51 10.36 -3.45 29.27
C THR A 51 9.86 -2.70 28.04
N ALA A 52 10.10 -3.24 26.83
CA ALA A 52 9.89 -2.50 25.58
C ALA A 52 9.03 -3.23 24.54
N CYS A 53 8.86 -4.55 24.64
CA CYS A 53 8.06 -5.32 23.68
C CYS A 53 6.60 -5.44 24.13
N PRO A 54 5.63 -5.44 23.19
CA PRO A 54 4.24 -5.74 23.50
C PRO A 54 4.07 -7.23 23.85
N ASP A 55 3.24 -7.54 24.84
CA ASP A 55 2.92 -8.92 25.24
C ASP A 55 2.12 -9.64 24.14
N SER A 56 2.84 -10.22 23.19
CA SER A 56 2.30 -10.77 21.96
C SER A 56 3.31 -11.69 21.28
N PRO A 57 2.88 -12.57 20.35
CA PRO A 57 3.79 -13.36 19.52
C PRO A 57 4.79 -12.51 18.72
N TRP A 58 4.42 -11.25 18.42
CA TRP A 58 5.31 -10.27 17.80
C TRP A 58 6.40 -9.82 18.77
N GLY A 59 6.07 -9.54 20.03
CA GLY A 59 7.06 -9.16 21.06
C GLY A 59 8.18 -10.19 21.20
N ILE A 60 7.83 -11.48 21.25
CA ILE A 60 8.80 -12.59 21.27
C ILE A 60 9.66 -12.60 20.00
N SER A 61 9.04 -12.37 18.85
CA SER A 61 9.76 -12.25 17.57
C SER A 61 10.74 -11.08 17.59
N ALA A 62 10.32 -9.90 18.03
CA ALA A 62 11.15 -8.70 18.14
C ALA A 62 12.33 -8.94 19.11
N ASN A 63 12.09 -9.54 20.26
CA ASN A 63 13.14 -9.94 21.20
C ASN A 63 14.20 -10.83 20.54
N ASN A 64 13.77 -11.86 19.80
CA ASN A 64 14.71 -12.77 19.12
C ASN A 64 15.48 -12.09 17.98
N LEU A 65 14.89 -11.09 17.31
CA LEU A 65 15.59 -10.27 16.32
C LEU A 65 16.67 -9.42 16.97
N ILE A 66 16.39 -8.82 18.12
CA ILE A 66 17.37 -8.03 18.88
C ILE A 66 18.46 -8.90 19.48
N HIS A 67 18.11 -10.09 20.00
CA HIS A 67 19.11 -11.07 20.40
C HIS A 67 20.09 -11.37 19.26
N ALA A 68 19.59 -11.64 18.05
CA ALA A 68 20.44 -11.90 16.89
C ALA A 68 21.30 -10.68 16.48
N PHE A 69 20.74 -9.47 16.55
CA PHE A 69 21.47 -8.23 16.30
C PHE A 69 22.64 -8.05 17.29
N LEU A 70 22.38 -8.16 18.59
CA LEU A 70 23.41 -8.02 19.61
C LEU A 70 24.45 -9.13 19.52
N GLN A 71 24.04 -10.34 19.13
CA GLN A 71 24.97 -11.43 18.86
C GLN A 71 25.90 -11.11 17.68
N PHE A 72 25.38 -10.49 16.62
CA PHE A 72 26.20 -10.01 15.50
C PHE A 72 27.20 -8.95 15.96
N VAL A 73 26.78 -7.97 16.77
CA VAL A 73 27.67 -6.92 17.30
C VAL A 73 28.78 -7.53 18.15
N LEU A 74 28.45 -8.49 19.02
CA LEU A 74 29.42 -9.21 19.84
C LEU A 74 30.45 -9.96 19.00
N LEU A 75 30.00 -10.71 17.99
CA LEU A 75 30.91 -11.46 17.13
C LEU A 75 31.76 -10.53 16.24
N ARG A 76 31.25 -9.37 15.85
CA ARG A 76 31.98 -8.44 14.98
C ARG A 76 33.03 -7.61 15.72
N HIS A 77 32.72 -7.14 16.94
CA HIS A 77 33.54 -6.16 17.65
C HIS A 77 34.15 -6.66 18.97
N PHE A 78 33.59 -7.72 19.55
CA PHE A 78 33.98 -8.27 20.84
C PHE A 78 34.36 -9.75 20.74
N SER A 79 34.90 -10.16 19.59
CA SER A 79 35.47 -11.49 19.38
C SER A 79 36.94 -11.39 18.96
N GLN A 80 37.69 -12.44 19.25
CA GLN A 80 39.08 -12.62 18.83
C GLN A 80 39.17 -13.95 18.09
N ILE A 81 40.06 -14.03 17.09
CA ILE A 81 40.31 -15.29 16.39
C ILE A 81 41.08 -16.21 17.35
N GLY A 82 40.46 -17.32 17.73
CA GLY A 82 41.08 -18.34 18.58
C GLY A 82 42.13 -19.16 17.82
N LYS A 83 42.85 -20.03 18.55
CA LYS A 83 43.94 -20.86 18.01
C LYS A 83 43.55 -21.82 16.86
N ASN A 84 42.26 -22.01 16.60
CA ASN A 84 41.73 -22.92 15.58
C ASN A 84 40.92 -22.17 14.49
N ASP A 85 41.24 -20.90 14.22
CA ASP A 85 40.52 -20.01 13.29
C ASP A 85 39.02 -19.77 13.58
N ASN A 86 38.54 -20.19 14.76
CA ASN A 86 37.19 -19.91 15.22
C ASN A 86 37.13 -18.60 16.00
N ALA A 87 36.15 -17.75 15.71
CA ALA A 87 35.90 -16.52 16.48
C ALA A 87 35.43 -16.89 17.91
N VAL A 88 36.22 -16.53 18.91
CA VAL A 88 35.91 -16.71 20.34
C VAL A 88 35.56 -15.36 20.94
N LEU A 89 34.47 -15.28 21.70
CA LEU A 89 34.07 -14.04 22.38
C LEU A 89 35.11 -13.63 23.43
N MET A 90 35.40 -12.33 23.50
CA MET A 90 36.27 -11.76 24.52
C MET A 90 35.65 -11.99 25.91
N GLN A 91 36.50 -12.35 26.89
CA GLN A 91 36.05 -12.48 28.28
C GLN A 91 35.51 -11.14 28.79
N GLY A 92 34.42 -11.19 29.56
CA GLY A 92 33.78 -10.00 30.15
C GLY A 92 32.62 -9.42 29.34
N TYR A 93 32.33 -9.92 28.14
CA TYR A 93 31.18 -9.49 27.33
C TYR A 93 30.14 -10.60 27.17
N HIS A 94 28.87 -10.24 27.08
CA HIS A 94 27.77 -11.17 26.85
C HIS A 94 26.58 -10.49 26.17
N ASN A 95 25.63 -11.29 25.69
CA ASN A 95 24.37 -10.79 25.16
C ASN A 95 23.34 -10.71 26.29
N PRO A 96 22.90 -9.51 26.73
CA PRO A 96 21.96 -9.39 27.84
C PRO A 96 20.52 -9.79 27.43
N VAL A 97 20.21 -9.81 26.13
CA VAL A 97 18.89 -10.20 25.62
C VAL A 97 18.87 -11.71 25.41
N ARG A 98 18.05 -12.44 26.15
CA ARG A 98 17.93 -13.90 26.02
C ARG A 98 16.99 -14.28 24.89
N ARG A 99 17.26 -15.39 24.22
CA ARG A 99 16.36 -15.94 23.21
C ARG A 99 15.11 -16.52 23.88
N MET A 100 13.94 -16.21 23.33
CA MET A 100 12.63 -16.64 23.84
C MET A 100 12.00 -17.70 22.93
N SER A 101 11.21 -18.59 23.52
CA SER A 101 10.46 -19.63 22.81
C SER A 101 9.02 -19.20 22.57
N LYS A 102 8.45 -19.64 21.44
CA LYS A 102 7.00 -19.55 21.16
C LYS A 102 6.25 -20.81 21.56
N ALA A 103 6.94 -21.80 22.14
CA ALA A 103 6.33 -23.05 22.58
C ALA A 103 5.26 -22.77 23.65
N GLY A 104 4.11 -23.45 23.56
CA GLY A 104 2.98 -23.27 24.48
C GLY A 104 2.01 -22.14 24.12
N LEU A 105 2.35 -21.24 23.18
CA LEU A 105 1.37 -20.26 22.69
C LEU A 105 0.33 -20.93 21.77
N PRO A 106 -0.97 -20.57 21.91
CA PRO A 106 -2.02 -21.13 21.07
C PRO A 106 -1.78 -20.75 19.60
N LYS A 107 -1.65 -21.77 18.74
CA LYS A 107 -1.67 -21.58 17.28
C LYS A 107 -3.11 -21.48 16.82
N ARG A 108 -3.58 -20.25 16.58
CA ARG A 108 -4.91 -20.04 16.00
C ARG A 108 -4.84 -20.27 14.50
N GLY A 109 -5.53 -21.30 14.01
CA GLY A 109 -5.69 -21.55 12.57
C GLY A 109 -6.65 -20.57 11.89
N GLU A 110 -7.47 -19.89 12.68
CA GLU A 110 -8.59 -19.07 12.20
C GLU A 110 -8.68 -17.74 12.96
N SER A 111 -9.38 -16.78 12.36
CA SER A 111 -9.70 -15.51 13.00
C SER A 111 -10.68 -15.73 14.15
N VAL A 112 -10.46 -15.04 15.28
CA VAL A 112 -11.42 -15.00 16.40
C VAL A 112 -12.50 -13.94 16.22
N TYR A 113 -12.45 -13.20 15.11
CA TYR A 113 -13.43 -12.17 14.76
C TYR A 113 -14.48 -12.72 13.81
N SER A 114 -15.74 -12.42 14.09
CA SER A 114 -16.86 -12.71 13.19
C SER A 114 -16.71 -11.95 11.87
N PRO A 115 -16.89 -12.61 10.71
CA PRO A 115 -16.88 -11.93 9.43
C PRO A 115 -18.07 -10.96 9.33
N LEU A 116 -17.86 -9.82 8.65
CA LEU A 116 -18.94 -8.88 8.39
C LEU A 116 -19.98 -9.57 7.47
N PRO A 117 -21.28 -9.57 7.82
CA PRO A 117 -22.32 -10.17 6.99
C PRO A 117 -22.32 -9.59 5.57
N TYR A 118 -22.48 -10.44 4.56
CA TYR A 118 -22.47 -10.01 3.15
C TYR A 118 -23.55 -8.96 2.83
N GLY A 119 -24.73 -9.05 3.47
CA GLY A 119 -25.78 -8.06 3.32
C GLY A 119 -25.36 -6.65 3.75
N TYR A 120 -24.50 -6.53 4.77
CA TYR A 120 -23.94 -5.23 5.15
C TYR A 120 -22.94 -4.75 4.10
N ILE A 121 -22.07 -5.62 3.60
CA ILE A 121 -21.14 -5.29 2.51
C ILE A 121 -21.91 -4.78 1.28
N ASP A 122 -23.03 -5.41 0.92
CA ASP A 122 -23.86 -4.96 -0.19
C ASP A 122 -24.45 -3.57 0.04
N GLN A 123 -25.02 -3.30 1.22
CA GLN A 123 -25.55 -1.98 1.55
C GLN A 123 -24.46 -0.90 1.59
N LEU A 124 -23.27 -1.23 2.08
CA LEU A 124 -22.11 -0.33 2.06
C LEU A 124 -21.71 0.04 0.63
N ARG A 125 -21.70 -0.93 -0.29
CA ARG A 125 -21.43 -0.69 -1.71
C ARG A 125 -22.50 0.19 -2.36
N GLN A 126 -23.78 -0.05 -2.08
CA GLN A 126 -24.89 0.77 -2.59
C GLN A 126 -24.82 2.20 -2.05
N MET A 127 -24.48 2.35 -0.77
CA MET A 127 -24.32 3.66 -0.13
C MET A 127 -23.17 4.46 -0.74
N LEU A 128 -22.06 3.79 -1.07
CA LEU A 128 -20.88 4.43 -1.67
C LEU A 128 -21.12 4.75 -3.15
N ALA A 129 -21.51 3.75 -3.94
CA ALA A 129 -21.69 3.82 -5.38
C ALA A 129 -23.18 4.02 -5.75
N ALA A 130 -23.73 5.17 -5.36
CA ALA A 130 -25.16 5.47 -5.45
C ALA A 130 -25.68 5.66 -6.89
N GLY A 131 -24.80 5.80 -7.89
CA GLY A 131 -25.16 5.95 -9.30
C GLY A 131 -23.97 5.69 -10.24
N PRO A 132 -24.19 5.75 -11.57
CA PRO A 132 -23.17 5.47 -12.60
C PRO A 132 -22.05 6.49 -12.66
N HIS A 133 -22.26 7.74 -12.26
CA HIS A 133 -21.25 8.78 -12.36
C HIS A 133 -20.69 9.16 -10.99
N PHE A 134 -19.47 9.67 -10.98
CA PHE A 134 -18.84 10.16 -9.75
C PHE A 134 -19.59 11.35 -9.16
N ARG A 135 -20.36 12.13 -9.95
CA ARG A 135 -21.31 13.13 -9.41
C ARG A 135 -22.44 12.53 -8.57
N ASP A 136 -22.78 11.26 -8.77
CA ASP A 136 -23.83 10.59 -8.01
C ASP A 136 -23.34 10.13 -6.63
N TRP A 137 -22.02 10.13 -6.38
CA TRP A 137 -21.40 9.71 -5.12
C TRP A 137 -21.45 10.81 -4.06
N GLN A 138 -22.63 11.42 -3.90
CA GLN A 138 -22.86 12.62 -3.09
C GLN A 138 -22.42 12.47 -1.63
N TRP A 139 -22.60 11.28 -1.05
CA TRP A 139 -22.13 10.99 0.30
C TRP A 139 -20.60 11.08 0.40
N ALA A 140 -19.88 10.51 -0.58
CA ALA A 140 -18.43 10.46 -0.58
C ALA A 140 -17.80 11.86 -0.69
N HIS A 141 -18.42 12.75 -1.46
CA HIS A 141 -17.98 14.15 -1.66
C HIS A 141 -17.78 14.92 -0.35
N GLY A 142 -18.59 14.60 0.68
CA GLY A 142 -18.58 15.27 1.98
C GLY A 142 -18.04 14.44 3.14
N ALA A 143 -17.56 13.22 2.89
CA ALA A 143 -17.27 12.27 3.98
C ALA A 143 -15.93 12.51 4.68
N LEU A 144 -14.90 13.02 3.99
CA LEU A 144 -13.55 13.23 4.58
C LEU A 144 -13.28 14.67 5.07
N GLY A 145 -14.26 15.57 5.06
CA GLY A 145 -14.07 16.93 5.55
C GLY A 145 -15.35 17.76 5.60
N SER A 146 -15.23 19.08 5.65
CA SER A 146 -16.40 19.95 5.74
C SER A 146 -17.29 19.83 4.51
N LYS A 147 -18.62 19.80 4.73
CA LYS A 147 -19.63 19.78 3.67
C LYS A 147 -19.45 20.97 2.71
N ILE A 148 -19.89 20.79 1.46
CA ILE A 148 -19.88 21.82 0.42
C ILE A 148 -20.58 23.08 0.97
N GLY A 149 -19.90 24.24 0.86
CA GLY A 149 -20.44 25.53 1.32
C GLY A 149 -20.22 25.88 2.79
N HIS A 150 -19.64 24.98 3.61
CA HIS A 150 -19.37 25.23 5.03
C HIS A 150 -17.89 25.48 5.34
N MET A 151 -17.62 26.27 6.39
CA MET A 151 -16.28 26.46 6.95
C MET A 151 -15.83 25.21 7.72
N GLY A 152 -14.58 24.79 7.56
CA GLY A 152 -13.99 23.64 8.26
C GLY A 152 -12.74 23.11 7.58
N ALA A 153 -12.20 21.99 8.10
CA ALA A 153 -10.99 21.36 7.57
C ALA A 153 -11.17 20.93 6.11
N SER A 154 -10.13 21.14 5.29
CA SER A 154 -10.13 20.70 3.90
C SER A 154 -10.23 19.19 3.84
N ALA A 155 -11.19 18.70 3.06
CA ALA A 155 -11.25 17.29 2.72
C ALA A 155 -10.04 16.94 1.81
N PRO A 156 -9.29 15.86 2.10
CA PRO A 156 -8.05 15.50 1.40
C PRO A 156 -8.25 14.93 -0.01
N ASP A 157 -9.49 14.67 -0.40
CA ASP A 157 -9.93 14.20 -1.72
C ASP A 157 -10.44 15.35 -2.61
N TRP A 158 -10.23 16.60 -2.20
CA TRP A 158 -10.47 17.79 -3.01
C TRP A 158 -9.15 18.51 -3.31
N LEU A 159 -8.76 18.57 -4.58
CA LEU A 159 -7.58 19.28 -5.05
C LEU A 159 -7.95 20.67 -5.56
N ASP A 160 -7.07 21.64 -5.33
CA ASP A 160 -7.19 22.98 -5.91
C ASP A 160 -6.80 22.91 -7.40
N VAL A 161 -7.61 23.51 -8.25
CA VAL A 161 -7.46 23.49 -9.72
C VAL A 161 -7.77 24.86 -10.33
N THR A 162 -7.37 25.08 -11.57
CA THR A 162 -7.77 26.23 -12.39
C THR A 162 -9.01 25.92 -13.22
N GLU A 163 -9.62 26.95 -13.81
CA GLU A 163 -10.86 26.81 -14.58
C GLU A 163 -10.67 25.96 -15.85
N ASP A 164 -9.47 25.99 -16.45
CA ASP A 164 -9.11 25.20 -17.63
C ASP A 164 -8.95 23.70 -17.34
N GLU A 165 -8.78 23.31 -16.07
CA GLU A 165 -8.72 21.91 -15.65
C GLU A 165 -10.14 21.31 -15.44
N ILE A 166 -11.19 22.15 -15.41
CA ILE A 166 -12.57 21.70 -15.22
C ILE A 166 -13.24 21.45 -16.56
N ASP A 167 -13.67 20.22 -16.77
CA ASP A 167 -14.59 19.87 -17.85
C ASP A 167 -16.02 19.87 -17.33
N ARG A 168 -16.82 20.85 -17.78
CA ARG A 168 -18.20 21.03 -17.31
C ARG A 168 -19.18 20.03 -17.93
N ASP A 169 -18.81 19.42 -19.06
CA ASP A 169 -19.63 18.45 -19.79
C ASP A 169 -19.38 17.01 -19.31
N ASP A 170 -18.24 16.78 -18.65
CA ASP A 170 -17.91 15.48 -18.06
C ASP A 170 -18.72 15.23 -16.76
N PRO A 171 -19.58 14.20 -16.72
CA PRO A 171 -20.32 13.86 -15.52
C PRO A 171 -19.45 13.40 -14.33
N ASP A 172 -18.22 12.98 -14.62
CA ASP A 172 -17.24 12.47 -13.67
C ASP A 172 -16.23 13.55 -13.21
N CYS A 173 -16.29 14.76 -13.78
CA CYS A 173 -15.59 15.95 -13.29
C CYS A 173 -16.41 16.67 -12.23
N VAL A 174 -16.29 16.21 -10.98
CA VAL A 174 -16.99 16.83 -9.85
C VAL A 174 -16.16 17.98 -9.31
N TRP A 175 -16.74 19.18 -9.27
CA TRP A 175 -16.06 20.40 -8.83
C TRP A 175 -16.89 21.22 -7.85
N ARG A 176 -16.23 22.10 -7.10
CA ARG A 176 -16.88 23.06 -6.19
C ARG A 176 -16.06 24.34 -6.06
N ILE A 177 -16.74 25.42 -5.66
CA ILE A 177 -16.08 26.63 -5.15
C ILE A 177 -16.12 26.60 -3.63
N ARG A 178 -14.94 26.61 -2.99
CA ARG A 178 -14.83 26.68 -1.54
C ARG A 178 -14.49 28.09 -1.12
N LYS A 179 -15.35 28.67 -0.28
CA LYS A 179 -15.09 29.96 0.38
C LYS A 179 -14.06 29.77 1.49
N LEU A 180 -13.04 30.62 1.49
CA LEU A 180 -11.96 30.68 2.47
C LEU A 180 -11.96 32.04 3.15
N SER A 181 -11.12 32.19 4.18
CA SER A 181 -10.90 33.51 4.80
C SER A 181 -10.45 34.51 3.74
N ARG A 182 -10.96 35.75 3.80
CA ARG A 182 -10.62 36.84 2.85
C ARG A 182 -9.11 37.03 2.67
N ASN A 183 -8.32 36.74 3.70
CA ASN A 183 -6.87 36.91 3.69
C ASN A 183 -6.12 35.76 2.99
N TYR A 184 -6.81 34.69 2.58
CA TYR A 184 -6.20 33.52 1.93
C TYR A 184 -6.72 33.37 0.50
N ARG A 185 -5.83 33.49 -0.49
CA ARG A 185 -6.10 33.29 -1.93
C ARG A 185 -7.37 34.00 -2.43
N GLY A 186 -7.56 35.27 -2.10
CA GLY A 186 -8.72 36.05 -2.56
C GLY A 186 -10.07 35.60 -1.98
N GLY A 187 -10.07 34.74 -0.97
CA GLY A 187 -11.26 34.29 -0.24
C GLY A 187 -12.04 33.16 -0.91
N GLN A 188 -11.62 32.64 -2.06
CA GLN A 188 -12.26 31.49 -2.73
C GLN A 188 -11.24 30.64 -3.49
N VAL A 189 -11.46 29.33 -3.55
CA VAL A 189 -10.68 28.41 -4.38
C VAL A 189 -11.61 27.48 -5.16
N LEU A 190 -11.28 27.24 -6.42
CA LEU A 190 -11.90 26.21 -7.24
C LEU A 190 -11.24 24.87 -6.92
N GLN A 191 -12.05 23.84 -6.69
CA GLN A 191 -11.57 22.51 -6.37
C GLN A 191 -12.24 21.45 -7.22
N MET A 192 -11.49 20.43 -7.61
CA MET A 192 -11.98 19.19 -8.21
C MET A 192 -11.93 18.07 -7.17
N TRP A 193 -12.89 17.15 -7.21
CA TRP A 193 -12.94 15.98 -6.34
C TRP A 193 -12.29 14.77 -7.00
N SER A 194 -11.48 14.03 -6.24
CA SER A 194 -10.86 12.80 -6.72
C SER A 194 -11.60 11.54 -6.24
N PRO A 195 -12.05 10.67 -7.17
CA PRO A 195 -12.73 9.43 -6.83
C PRO A 195 -11.78 8.33 -6.32
N VAL A 196 -10.47 8.51 -6.43
CA VAL A 196 -9.45 7.44 -6.32
C VAL A 196 -9.56 6.64 -5.02
N ARG A 197 -9.63 7.33 -3.86
CA ARG A 197 -9.68 6.68 -2.54
C ARG A 197 -10.95 5.84 -2.38
N TRP A 198 -12.05 6.35 -2.93
CA TRP A 198 -13.37 5.76 -2.82
C TRP A 198 -13.56 4.58 -3.76
N VAL A 199 -13.06 4.66 -4.99
CA VAL A 199 -13.03 3.50 -5.89
C VAL A 199 -12.10 2.41 -5.33
N ALA A 200 -10.95 2.76 -4.73
CA ALA A 200 -10.10 1.79 -4.05
C ALA A 200 -10.85 1.05 -2.93
N LEU A 201 -11.67 1.77 -2.16
CA LEU A 201 -12.51 1.18 -1.12
C LEU A 201 -13.59 0.28 -1.73
N LEU A 202 -14.25 0.73 -2.80
CA LEU A 202 -15.26 -0.06 -3.51
C LEU A 202 -14.68 -1.37 -4.04
N VAL A 203 -13.50 -1.32 -4.67
CA VAL A 203 -12.77 -2.51 -5.13
C VAL A 203 -12.44 -3.44 -3.96
N LYS A 204 -12.07 -2.89 -2.79
CA LYS A 204 -11.79 -3.67 -1.57
C LYS A 204 -13.05 -4.35 -0.98
N LEU A 205 -14.23 -3.77 -1.20
CA LEU A 205 -15.54 -4.32 -0.80
C LEU A 205 -16.06 -5.36 -1.79
N ILE A 206 -15.66 -5.28 -3.07
CA ILE A 206 -16.06 -6.26 -4.10
C ILE A 206 -15.11 -7.45 -4.13
N LEU A 207 -13.80 -7.20 -4.17
CA LEU A 207 -12.78 -8.23 -4.37
C LEU A 207 -12.16 -8.71 -3.05
N PRO A 208 -11.87 -10.01 -2.92
CA PRO A 208 -11.19 -10.60 -1.76
C PRO A 208 -9.67 -10.33 -1.76
N LEU A 209 -9.26 -9.09 -2.04
CA LEU A 209 -7.85 -8.67 -2.09
C LEU A 209 -7.39 -8.08 -0.76
N ARG A 210 -6.10 -8.18 -0.45
CA ARG A 210 -5.51 -7.44 0.67
C ARG A 210 -5.36 -5.96 0.30
N THR A 211 -5.43 -5.07 1.29
CA THR A 211 -5.24 -3.63 1.08
C THR A 211 -3.95 -3.31 0.34
N SER A 212 -2.84 -3.96 0.71
CA SER A 212 -1.54 -3.80 0.04
C SER A 212 -1.55 -4.20 -1.44
N GLN A 213 -2.44 -5.11 -1.86
CA GLN A 213 -2.58 -5.53 -3.26
C GLN A 213 -3.42 -4.53 -4.04
N VAL A 214 -4.57 -4.13 -3.49
CA VAL A 214 -5.45 -3.14 -4.14
C VAL A 214 -4.69 -1.85 -4.45
N ARG A 215 -3.96 -1.32 -3.47
CA ARG A 215 -3.27 -0.03 -3.59
C ARG A 215 -2.26 0.03 -4.74
N VAL A 216 -1.61 -1.09 -5.05
CA VAL A 216 -0.53 -1.15 -6.04
C VAL A 216 -0.97 -1.73 -7.37
N LEU A 217 -2.29 -1.92 -7.60
CA LEU A 217 -2.78 -2.38 -8.89
C LEU A 217 -2.34 -1.43 -10.01
N ASP A 218 -1.98 -2.02 -11.14
CA ASP A 218 -1.57 -1.30 -12.34
C ASP A 218 -2.80 -1.00 -13.20
N SER A 219 -2.86 0.19 -13.79
CA SER A 219 -3.97 0.65 -14.63
C SER A 219 -3.96 0.05 -16.03
N GLY A 220 -2.80 -0.44 -16.50
CA GLY A 220 -2.60 -0.89 -17.88
C GLY A 220 -2.44 0.26 -18.88
N GLU A 221 -2.23 1.50 -18.42
CA GLU A 221 -2.06 2.66 -19.30
C GLU A 221 -0.87 2.53 -20.28
N ALA A 222 0.14 1.74 -19.90
CA ALA A 222 1.32 1.44 -20.72
C ALA A 222 1.24 0.08 -21.43
N ASP A 223 0.19 -0.72 -21.22
CA ASP A 223 0.09 -2.04 -21.84
C ASP A 223 -0.11 -1.95 -23.36
N THR A 224 0.33 -2.98 -24.09
CA THR A 224 0.23 -3.00 -25.56
C THR A 224 -1.24 -3.03 -26.02
N TRP A 225 -2.09 -3.70 -25.25
CA TRP A 225 -3.50 -3.87 -25.55
C TRP A 225 -4.33 -3.30 -24.40
N ARG A 226 -5.34 -2.52 -24.75
CA ARG A 226 -6.20 -1.82 -23.79
C ARG A 226 -7.59 -2.44 -23.80
N TYR A 227 -8.12 -2.70 -22.62
CA TYR A 227 -9.53 -3.05 -22.45
C TYR A 227 -10.37 -1.77 -22.38
N ALA A 228 -11.34 -1.62 -23.28
CA ALA A 228 -12.25 -0.48 -23.34
C ALA A 228 -13.66 -0.93 -23.72
N ALA A 229 -14.65 -0.58 -22.90
CA ALA A 229 -16.08 -0.83 -23.15
C ALA A 229 -16.39 -2.28 -23.59
N GLY A 230 -15.83 -3.27 -22.88
CA GLY A 230 -16.05 -4.69 -23.17
C GLY A 230 -15.19 -5.27 -24.29
N ARG A 231 -14.36 -4.47 -24.95
CA ARG A 231 -13.54 -4.88 -26.09
C ARG A 231 -12.07 -4.63 -25.83
N TRP A 232 -11.22 -5.25 -26.63
CA TRP A 232 -9.79 -4.98 -26.60
C TRP A 232 -9.34 -4.27 -27.87
N GLU A 233 -8.57 -3.21 -27.69
CA GLU A 233 -8.00 -2.40 -28.77
C GLU A 233 -6.50 -2.19 -28.58
N ARG A 234 -5.80 -1.83 -29.65
CA ARG A 234 -4.38 -1.52 -29.56
C ARG A 234 -4.22 -0.19 -28.84
N ASN A 235 -3.34 -0.15 -27.84
CA ASN A 235 -3.11 1.07 -27.08
C ASN A 235 -2.36 2.08 -27.95
N SER A 236 -2.96 3.26 -28.12
CA SER A 236 -2.41 4.39 -28.89
C SER A 236 -1.69 5.42 -28.02
N SER A 237 -1.64 5.21 -26.71
CA SER A 237 -0.94 6.09 -25.77
C SER A 237 0.55 6.18 -26.06
N GLU A 238 1.15 7.35 -25.87
CA GLU A 238 2.60 7.57 -26.05
C GLU A 238 3.46 6.73 -25.10
N ILE A 239 2.89 6.37 -23.94
CA ILE A 239 3.56 5.52 -22.94
C ILE A 239 3.28 4.03 -23.16
N ALA A 240 2.55 3.65 -24.22
CA ALA A 240 2.31 2.26 -24.55
C ALA A 240 3.62 1.57 -24.92
N GLU A 241 3.87 0.42 -24.33
CA GLU A 241 5.08 -0.37 -24.52
C GLU A 241 4.77 -1.78 -25.00
N GLY A 242 5.80 -2.47 -25.50
CA GLY A 242 5.70 -3.81 -26.07
C GLY A 242 5.28 -3.82 -27.54
N SER A 243 5.14 -5.01 -28.09
CA SER A 243 4.73 -5.25 -29.48
C SER A 243 3.61 -6.28 -29.54
N GLU A 244 2.92 -6.41 -30.67
CA GLU A 244 1.91 -7.46 -30.83
C GLU A 244 2.50 -8.88 -30.63
N SER A 245 3.76 -9.08 -31.02
CA SER A 245 4.51 -10.33 -30.83
C SER A 245 5.02 -10.53 -29.40
N ARG A 246 5.27 -9.46 -28.65
CA ARG A 246 5.73 -9.49 -27.26
C ARG A 246 5.05 -8.39 -26.44
N PRO A 247 3.76 -8.58 -26.12
CA PRO A 247 2.97 -7.53 -25.51
C PRO A 247 3.38 -7.29 -24.05
N LEU A 248 3.35 -6.02 -23.62
CA LEU A 248 3.32 -5.66 -22.21
C LEU A 248 1.89 -5.84 -21.69
N GLN A 249 1.76 -6.50 -20.54
CA GLN A 249 0.48 -6.85 -19.90
C GLN A 249 0.59 -6.80 -18.37
N GLN A 250 0.87 -5.61 -17.82
CA GLN A 250 0.99 -5.42 -16.37
C GLN A 250 -0.31 -4.92 -15.73
N GLY A 251 -1.21 -4.36 -16.53
CA GLY A 251 -2.48 -3.82 -16.12
C GLY A 251 -3.37 -4.83 -15.43
N VAL A 252 -4.25 -4.30 -14.58
CA VAL A 252 -5.27 -5.07 -13.87
C VAL A 252 -6.22 -5.81 -14.81
N PHE A 253 -6.37 -5.40 -16.05
CA PHE A 253 -7.07 -6.18 -17.07
C PHE A 253 -6.05 -6.94 -17.91
N ARG A 254 -6.25 -8.25 -18.06
CA ARG A 254 -5.50 -9.11 -18.98
C ARG A 254 -6.42 -9.86 -19.93
N ARG A 255 -5.92 -10.10 -21.14
CA ARG A 255 -6.60 -10.95 -22.13
C ARG A 255 -6.49 -12.41 -21.72
N ASP A 256 -7.62 -13.10 -21.70
CA ASP A 256 -7.66 -14.56 -21.64
C ASP A 256 -7.42 -15.13 -23.04
N TYR A 257 -6.18 -15.53 -23.33
CA TYR A 257 -5.80 -16.12 -24.63
C TYR A 257 -6.26 -17.58 -24.78
N ASP A 258 -6.54 -18.27 -23.68
CA ASP A 258 -6.84 -19.70 -23.70
C ASP A 258 -8.29 -19.99 -24.11
N ARG A 259 -9.18 -18.99 -24.07
CA ARG A 259 -10.64 -19.20 -24.19
C ARG A 259 -11.32 -18.69 -25.45
N ASN A 260 -10.73 -17.81 -26.28
CA ASN A 260 -11.38 -17.34 -27.50
C ASN A 260 -10.37 -16.84 -28.55
N ASN A 261 -10.71 -17.04 -29.84
CA ASN A 261 -10.08 -16.36 -30.98
C ASN A 261 -9.89 -14.86 -30.68
N ASN A 262 -8.72 -14.33 -31.09
CA ASN A 262 -8.12 -13.03 -30.75
C ASN A 262 -9.04 -11.78 -30.65
N GLU A 263 -10.23 -11.78 -31.24
CA GLU A 263 -11.13 -10.62 -31.27
C GLU A 263 -12.13 -10.57 -30.08
N ASN A 264 -12.42 -11.70 -29.43
CA ASN A 264 -13.39 -11.81 -28.32
C ASN A 264 -12.78 -12.34 -27.00
N ALA A 265 -11.50 -12.05 -26.77
CA ALA A 265 -10.82 -12.44 -25.53
C ALA A 265 -11.51 -11.78 -24.31
N LEU A 266 -11.95 -12.59 -23.34
CA LEU A 266 -12.53 -12.09 -22.10
C LEU A 266 -11.45 -11.36 -21.29
N ALA A 267 -11.85 -10.33 -20.54
CA ALA A 267 -10.96 -9.67 -19.61
C ALA A 267 -10.91 -10.45 -18.29
N ILE A 268 -9.72 -10.75 -17.81
CA ILE A 268 -9.50 -11.34 -16.48
C ILE A 268 -8.75 -10.32 -15.62
N LEU A 269 -9.05 -10.30 -14.32
CA LEU A 269 -8.33 -9.45 -13.39
C LEU A 269 -6.94 -10.02 -13.13
N TYR A 270 -5.91 -9.21 -13.27
CA TYR A 270 -4.55 -9.55 -12.89
C TYR A 270 -4.12 -8.75 -11.67
N ILE A 271 -3.59 -9.47 -10.69
CA ILE A 271 -3.06 -8.89 -9.45
C ILE A 271 -1.55 -8.98 -9.53
N ASN A 272 -0.88 -7.84 -9.70
CA ASN A 272 0.57 -7.72 -9.93
C ASN A 272 1.46 -8.12 -8.74
N THR A 273 0.88 -8.53 -7.60
CA THR A 273 1.65 -9.05 -6.47
C THR A 273 0.95 -10.15 -5.67
N ASN A 274 1.71 -11.20 -5.35
CA ASN A 274 1.32 -12.38 -4.58
C ASN A 274 2.29 -12.68 -3.42
N LYS A 275 2.44 -11.73 -2.50
CA LYS A 275 3.17 -11.82 -1.21
C LYS A 275 4.30 -12.88 -1.17
N THR A 276 4.03 -14.09 -0.65
CA THR A 276 5.00 -15.16 -0.44
C THR A 276 5.25 -16.01 -1.69
N ALA A 277 4.28 -16.11 -2.60
CA ALA A 277 4.41 -16.87 -3.84
C ALA A 277 5.30 -16.16 -4.89
N ASP A 278 5.49 -14.84 -4.74
CA ASP A 278 6.35 -14.03 -5.62
C ASP A 278 7.79 -13.91 -5.15
N VAL A 279 8.16 -14.54 -4.03
CA VAL A 279 9.49 -14.39 -3.41
C VAL A 279 10.60 -14.85 -4.36
N SER A 280 10.39 -15.96 -5.07
CA SER A 280 11.32 -16.49 -6.05
C SER A 280 11.14 -15.94 -7.47
N LYS A 281 10.05 -15.21 -7.76
CA LYS A 281 9.67 -14.76 -9.10
C LYS A 281 10.16 -13.35 -9.44
N SER A 282 10.36 -13.06 -10.72
CA SER A 282 10.78 -11.74 -11.25
C SER A 282 9.92 -11.26 -12.41
N GLY A 283 9.78 -9.94 -12.53
CA GLY A 283 9.15 -9.31 -13.70
C GLY A 283 7.74 -9.86 -13.98
N PRO A 284 7.44 -10.33 -15.20
CA PRO A 284 6.09 -10.72 -15.62
C PRO A 284 5.57 -11.99 -14.96
N GLU A 285 6.43 -12.80 -14.34
CA GLU A 285 6.04 -14.02 -13.61
C GLU A 285 5.39 -13.74 -12.26
N LYS A 286 5.58 -12.51 -11.73
CA LYS A 286 4.95 -12.09 -10.48
C LYS A 286 3.43 -12.00 -10.65
N GLY A 287 2.73 -12.05 -9.53
CA GLY A 287 1.28 -11.89 -9.51
C GLY A 287 0.50 -13.15 -9.90
N TYR A 288 -0.79 -12.97 -10.14
CA TYR A 288 -1.71 -14.06 -10.46
C TYR A 288 -2.96 -13.53 -11.16
N LEU A 289 -3.62 -14.40 -11.91
CA LEU A 289 -4.94 -14.15 -12.49
C LEU A 289 -6.02 -14.44 -11.43
N LEU A 290 -7.00 -13.54 -11.35
CA LEU A 290 -8.18 -13.64 -10.52
C LEU A 290 -9.41 -13.66 -11.44
N PRO A 291 -9.97 -14.85 -11.75
CA PRO A 291 -11.25 -14.94 -12.42
C PRO A 291 -12.32 -14.24 -11.59
N TRP A 292 -13.12 -13.37 -12.22
CA TRP A 292 -14.21 -12.66 -11.57
C TRP A 292 -15.41 -12.54 -12.51
N THR A 293 -16.61 -12.41 -11.95
CA THR A 293 -17.84 -12.30 -12.73
C THR A 293 -17.93 -10.95 -13.42
N HIS A 294 -18.28 -10.97 -14.71
CA HIS A 294 -18.62 -9.77 -15.47
C HIS A 294 -20.09 -9.40 -15.22
N GLY A 295 -20.38 -8.10 -15.15
CA GLY A 295 -21.75 -7.59 -15.00
C GLY A 295 -22.25 -7.57 -13.55
N GLY A 296 -23.56 -7.77 -13.38
CA GLY A 296 -24.26 -7.61 -12.10
C GLY A 296 -24.77 -6.19 -11.86
N ALA A 297 -25.27 -5.94 -10.65
CA ALA A 297 -25.64 -4.59 -10.24
C ALA A 297 -24.41 -3.66 -10.32
N LEU A 298 -24.64 -2.41 -10.69
CA LEU A 298 -23.57 -1.44 -10.96
C LEU A 298 -22.56 -1.33 -9.81
N HIS A 299 -23.01 -1.29 -8.56
CA HIS A 299 -22.16 -1.21 -7.37
C HIS A 299 -21.30 -2.46 -7.11
N GLN A 300 -21.50 -3.54 -7.88
CA GLN A 300 -20.73 -4.78 -7.82
C GLN A 300 -19.85 -4.96 -9.08
N ASN A 301 -20.06 -4.16 -10.12
CA ASN A 301 -19.33 -4.28 -11.38
C ASN A 301 -17.92 -3.67 -11.28
N VAL A 302 -16.97 -4.48 -10.85
CA VAL A 302 -15.58 -4.07 -10.63
C VAL A 302 -14.88 -3.63 -11.92
N PHE A 303 -15.20 -4.25 -13.06
CA PHE A 303 -14.62 -3.90 -14.36
C PHE A 303 -14.99 -2.48 -14.75
N TYR A 304 -16.28 -2.14 -14.60
CA TYR A 304 -16.77 -0.78 -14.84
C TYR A 304 -16.04 0.26 -13.99
N TRP A 305 -15.93 0.03 -12.67
CA TRP A 305 -15.32 1.03 -11.77
C TRP A 305 -13.82 1.19 -11.95
N ILE A 306 -13.10 0.11 -12.23
CA ILE A 306 -11.66 0.15 -12.52
C ILE A 306 -11.40 0.87 -13.84
N GLU A 307 -12.15 0.52 -14.90
CA GLU A 307 -12.04 1.18 -16.20
C GLU A 307 -12.37 2.68 -16.11
N LYS A 308 -13.47 3.01 -15.43
CA LYS A 308 -13.90 4.40 -15.22
C LYS A 308 -12.85 5.20 -14.46
N LEU A 309 -12.26 4.62 -13.41
CA LEU A 309 -11.17 5.26 -12.68
C LEU A 309 -9.93 5.45 -13.55
N ARG A 310 -9.53 4.45 -14.35
CA ARG A 310 -8.40 4.58 -15.28
C ARG A 310 -8.63 5.75 -16.24
N ASN A 311 -9.79 5.83 -16.86
CA ASN A 311 -10.10 6.92 -17.80
C ASN A 311 -10.09 8.29 -17.11
N TRP A 312 -10.60 8.38 -15.86
CA TRP A 312 -10.50 9.60 -15.05
C TRP A 312 -9.05 9.99 -14.75
N GLN A 313 -8.22 9.02 -14.38
CA GLN A 313 -6.79 9.24 -14.12
C GLN A 313 -6.04 9.71 -15.36
N GLU A 314 -6.30 9.13 -16.53
CA GLU A 314 -5.67 9.57 -17.78
C GLU A 314 -6.01 11.01 -18.14
N LYS A 315 -7.25 11.44 -17.87
CA LYS A 315 -7.71 12.79 -18.19
C LYS A 315 -7.25 13.84 -17.17
N TYR A 316 -7.37 13.55 -15.88
CA TYR A 316 -7.18 14.53 -14.80
C TYR A 316 -5.89 14.37 -14.00
N ASN A 317 -5.15 13.28 -14.23
CA ASN A 317 -3.86 13.01 -13.59
C ASN A 317 -2.94 12.19 -14.53
N PRO A 318 -2.65 12.73 -15.73
CA PRO A 318 -1.92 12.01 -16.77
C PRO A 318 -0.50 11.68 -16.31
N ILE A 319 0.03 10.58 -16.85
CA ILE A 319 1.40 10.13 -16.59
C ILE A 319 2.20 10.12 -17.89
N SER A 320 3.48 10.49 -17.80
CA SER A 320 4.42 10.49 -18.94
C SER A 320 5.35 9.29 -18.95
N ARG A 321 5.37 8.48 -17.88
CA ARG A 321 6.15 7.24 -17.80
C ARG A 321 5.62 6.31 -16.70
N ARG A 322 6.00 5.04 -16.79
CA ARG A 322 5.85 4.08 -15.70
C ARG A 322 6.72 4.47 -14.50
N THR A 323 6.22 4.21 -13.30
CA THR A 323 6.89 4.53 -12.04
C THR A 323 7.65 3.32 -11.54
N SER A 324 8.93 3.49 -11.22
CA SER A 324 9.71 2.39 -10.68
C SER A 324 9.40 2.16 -9.21
N TRP A 325 9.37 0.89 -8.79
CA TRP A 325 9.14 0.52 -7.40
C TRP A 325 10.24 1.04 -6.46
N ALA A 326 11.45 1.25 -6.97
CA ALA A 326 12.56 1.86 -6.25
C ALA A 326 12.31 3.34 -5.88
N GLU A 327 11.35 4.00 -6.53
CA GLU A 327 10.98 5.38 -6.23
C GLU A 327 10.03 5.50 -5.03
N LEU A 328 9.41 4.39 -4.63
CA LEU A 328 8.41 4.36 -3.58
C LEU A 328 9.07 4.38 -2.19
N ASP A 329 8.62 5.30 -1.35
CA ASP A 329 9.01 5.31 0.06
C ASP A 329 8.10 4.42 0.94
N ARG A 330 8.48 4.28 2.21
CA ARG A 330 7.80 3.44 3.22
C ARG A 330 6.32 3.76 3.46
N ARG A 331 5.83 4.93 3.05
CA ARG A 331 4.41 5.32 3.17
C ARG A 331 3.58 4.59 2.12
N HIS A 332 4.19 4.26 0.99
CA HIS A 332 3.53 3.66 -0.17
C HIS A 332 3.73 2.15 -0.22
N ILE A 333 4.86 1.65 0.30
CA ILE A 333 5.17 0.23 0.29
C ILE A 333 5.83 -0.21 1.60
N ILE A 334 5.60 -1.47 1.99
CA ILE A 334 6.36 -2.10 3.09
C ILE A 334 7.85 -2.10 2.71
N ALA A 335 8.72 -1.83 3.69
CA ALA A 335 10.17 -1.82 3.49
C ALA A 335 10.67 -3.12 2.83
N LYS A 336 11.34 -2.96 1.69
CA LYS A 336 11.94 -4.00 0.85
C LYS A 336 13.40 -3.65 0.59
N THR A 337 14.21 -4.65 0.29
CA THR A 337 15.61 -4.44 -0.12
C THR A 337 15.66 -3.93 -1.57
N ASP A 338 16.75 -3.27 -1.95
CA ASP A 338 16.95 -2.81 -3.33
C ASP A 338 16.87 -3.96 -4.33
N PHE A 339 17.43 -5.13 -3.97
CA PHE A 339 17.31 -6.36 -4.74
C PHE A 339 15.85 -6.79 -4.96
N GLN A 340 14.99 -6.64 -3.95
CA GLN A 340 13.57 -6.96 -4.10
C GLN A 340 12.85 -5.93 -4.98
N LEU A 341 13.17 -4.65 -4.83
CA LEU A 341 12.56 -3.56 -5.60
C LEU A 341 12.91 -3.67 -7.09
N ALA A 342 14.16 -3.98 -7.43
CA ALA A 342 14.63 -4.16 -8.80
C ALA A 342 13.94 -5.31 -9.57
N ARG A 343 13.26 -6.24 -8.87
CA ARG A 343 12.55 -7.38 -9.48
C ARG A 343 11.08 -7.09 -9.78
N TYR A 344 10.55 -5.95 -9.34
CA TYR A 344 9.21 -5.52 -9.71
C TYR A 344 9.26 -4.78 -11.05
N PRO A 345 8.35 -5.07 -11.98
CA PRO A 345 8.20 -4.26 -13.18
C PRO A 345 7.71 -2.86 -12.79
N ASP A 346 8.22 -1.84 -13.49
CA ASP A 346 7.70 -0.48 -13.38
C ASP A 346 6.20 -0.47 -13.70
N ALA A 347 5.45 0.37 -12.98
CA ALA A 347 4.00 0.32 -12.96
C ALA A 347 3.33 1.67 -13.23
N CYS A 348 2.16 1.63 -13.86
CA CYS A 348 1.20 2.72 -13.93
C CYS A 348 0.19 2.53 -12.78
N PHE A 349 0.46 3.07 -11.60
CA PHE A 349 -0.43 2.81 -10.46
C PHE A 349 -1.85 3.36 -10.71
N LEU A 350 -2.86 2.48 -10.66
CA LEU A 350 -4.27 2.80 -10.87
C LEU A 350 -4.78 3.74 -9.78
N PHE A 351 -4.45 3.44 -8.53
CA PHE A 351 -4.91 4.24 -7.39
C PHE A 351 -3.86 5.25 -6.94
N ARG A 352 -3.41 6.09 -7.88
CA ARG A 352 -2.48 7.20 -7.63
C ARG A 352 -3.23 8.48 -7.28
N LEU A 353 -2.66 9.33 -6.42
CA LEU A 353 -3.37 10.48 -5.86
C LEU A 353 -2.92 11.81 -6.48
N PRO A 354 -3.79 12.54 -7.21
CA PRO A 354 -3.43 13.84 -7.76
C PRO A 354 -3.21 14.91 -6.69
N GLU A 355 -3.73 14.71 -5.47
CA GLU A 355 -3.58 15.66 -4.36
C GLU A 355 -2.20 15.57 -3.67
N TYR A 356 -1.35 14.63 -4.08
CA TYR A 356 0.00 14.60 -3.57
C TYR A 356 0.77 15.88 -3.94
N PRO A 357 1.65 16.36 -3.04
CA PRO A 357 2.19 17.71 -3.12
C PRO A 357 3.18 17.91 -4.28
N THR A 358 3.83 16.85 -4.75
CA THR A 358 4.82 16.92 -5.83
C THR A 358 4.36 16.14 -7.04
N ALA A 359 4.67 16.63 -8.24
CA ALA A 359 4.31 15.97 -9.50
C ALA A 359 4.78 14.51 -9.54
N ARG A 360 5.99 14.22 -9.03
CA ARG A 360 6.49 12.85 -8.91
C ARG A 360 5.62 11.98 -8.03
N MET A 361 5.23 12.49 -6.86
CA MET A 361 4.41 11.72 -5.92
C MET A 361 3.01 11.45 -6.46
N ARG A 362 2.45 12.31 -7.33
CA ARG A 362 1.12 12.10 -7.94
C ARG A 362 1.01 10.81 -8.76
N ASN A 363 2.15 10.21 -9.11
CA ASN A 363 2.22 8.90 -9.79
C ASN A 363 2.29 7.73 -8.79
N PHE A 364 2.51 7.98 -7.50
CA PHE A 364 2.65 6.95 -6.48
C PHE A 364 1.27 6.44 -6.03
N PRO A 365 1.16 5.17 -5.61
CA PRO A 365 -0.10 4.63 -5.13
C PRO A 365 -0.55 5.35 -3.85
N LEU A 366 -1.84 5.33 -3.52
CA LEU A 366 -2.34 5.86 -2.26
C LEU A 366 -1.68 5.17 -1.06
N GLN A 367 -1.63 5.85 0.08
CA GLN A 367 -1.15 5.29 1.36
C GLN A 367 -2.19 4.39 2.03
N ASP A 368 -1.76 3.45 2.89
CA ASP A 368 -2.67 2.58 3.65
C ASP A 368 -3.67 3.38 4.48
N GLN A 369 -3.19 4.45 5.12
CA GLN A 369 -4.01 5.29 6.00
C GLN A 369 -5.14 6.02 5.24
N ALA A 370 -4.95 6.32 3.96
CA ALA A 370 -5.98 6.95 3.14
C ALA A 370 -7.19 6.02 2.98
N LEU A 371 -6.95 4.73 2.77
CA LEU A 371 -8.03 3.74 2.64
C LEU A 371 -8.70 3.44 4.00
N ASN A 372 -7.91 3.32 5.07
CA ASN A 372 -8.42 3.10 6.41
C ASN A 372 -9.39 4.22 6.84
N SER A 373 -9.03 5.48 6.54
CA SER A 373 -9.87 6.63 6.85
C SER A 373 -11.22 6.51 6.14
N CYS A 374 -11.23 6.25 4.83
CA CYS A 374 -12.47 6.08 4.06
C CYS A 374 -13.34 4.95 4.60
N TRP A 375 -12.71 3.82 4.97
CA TRP A 375 -13.41 2.69 5.58
C TRP A 375 -14.12 3.07 6.89
N PHE A 376 -13.44 3.76 7.79
CA PHE A 376 -14.04 4.19 9.07
C PHE A 376 -15.19 5.18 8.89
N TYR A 377 -15.06 6.14 7.97
CA TYR A 377 -16.15 7.07 7.68
C TYR A 377 -17.37 6.36 7.08
N LEU A 378 -17.14 5.40 6.18
CA LEU A 378 -18.21 4.61 5.57
C LEU A 378 -18.93 3.75 6.61
N LEU A 379 -18.19 3.05 7.48
CA LEU A 379 -18.77 2.29 8.59
C LEU A 379 -19.58 3.17 9.55
N LYS A 380 -19.01 4.30 9.98
CA LYS A 380 -19.69 5.23 10.88
C LYS A 380 -21.02 5.73 10.30
N ALA A 381 -21.02 6.03 9.01
CA ALA A 381 -22.22 6.50 8.32
C ALA A 381 -23.26 5.38 8.15
N PHE A 382 -22.81 4.13 8.00
CA PHE A 382 -23.68 2.96 7.98
C PHE A 382 -24.30 2.65 9.35
N GLU A 383 -23.53 2.76 10.43
CA GLU A 383 -24.02 2.58 11.82
C GLU A 383 -25.02 3.67 12.24
N SER A 384 -24.99 4.84 11.58
CA SER A 384 -25.88 5.97 11.89
C SER A 384 -27.19 5.96 11.08
N ARG A 385 -27.38 4.97 10.21
CA ARG A 385 -28.64 4.71 9.50
C ARG A 385 -29.54 3.84 10.34
#